data_AF-A0AAJ2SWB8-F1
#
_entry.id   AF-A0AAJ2SWB8-F1
#
_cell.length_a   1.000
_cell.length_b   1.000
_cell.length_c   1.000
_cell.angle_alpha   90.00
_cell.angle_beta   90.00
_cell.angle_gamma   90.00
#
_symmetry.space_group_name_H-M   'P 1'
#
loop_
_entity.id
_entity.type
_entity.pdbx_description
1 polymer ?
#
loop_
_entity_poly.entity_id
_entity_poly.type
_entity_poly.pdbx_seq_one_letter_code
_entity_poly.pdbx_strand_id
1 'polypeptide(L)'
;MGLFSRKKNTPADDTTTDRTTSDPADGVKVDTADDSAPQVAPAQAPPVVRITRAAPTNSTGADPSAVPTGASAGTSVPPLRAAAPVVHTALQEALTGWSKAKNVQTMYSVVKELAAGDLLLDIGSSTMADPKVGPQKGDTISIAHQVDNAGKKVLLAFTSGDRLGFYRKTSDPVSLVDAAPDVVAMAVSKYDGLVLDPGSPETQWIGYTDELVRGLTENPAENRAVKQAMAEKRIAWPAMLELVRAAPALYIASVAHRDESGEITSMGVATVTSHEGQTFSVLLTSPAEVGAWAPSADANATRFDAVARVALDQGHAGIVVNPAGSMLTITAEELRALVG
;
A
#
# COMPACT_ATOMS: atom_id res chain seq x y z
N MET A 1 41.40 -18.46 19.68
CA MET A 1 41.49 -18.30 21.15
C MET A 1 42.65 -17.35 21.44
N GLY A 2 42.39 -16.23 22.13
CA GLY A 2 43.40 -15.24 22.48
C GLY A 2 42.73 -14.06 23.20
N LEU A 3 42.80 -14.10 24.53
CA LEU A 3 42.14 -13.23 25.49
C LEU A 3 43.02 -12.03 25.89
N PHE A 4 42.36 -10.90 26.15
CA PHE A 4 42.68 -9.78 27.05
C PHE A 4 44.01 -9.00 26.93
N SER A 5 43.91 -7.67 26.81
CA SER A 5 44.28 -6.78 27.94
C SER A 5 43.91 -5.31 27.73
N ARG A 6 43.30 -4.73 28.77
CA ARG A 6 43.03 -3.29 28.96
C ARG A 6 44.29 -2.57 29.42
N LYS A 7 44.45 -1.29 29.05
CA LYS A 7 45.18 -0.32 29.88
C LYS A 7 44.45 1.04 29.86
N LYS A 8 44.01 1.44 31.05
CA LYS A 8 43.62 2.81 31.41
C LYS A 8 44.87 3.69 31.42
N ASN A 9 44.73 4.96 31.06
CA ASN A 9 45.52 6.05 31.64
C ASN A 9 44.70 7.34 31.57
N THR A 10 44.48 7.94 32.74
CA THR A 10 44.08 9.32 32.98
C THR A 10 45.19 9.93 33.82
N PRO A 11 45.51 11.21 33.62
CA PRO A 11 45.81 12.07 34.75
C PRO A 11 44.96 13.35 34.75
N ALA A 12 44.51 13.72 35.96
CA ALA A 12 44.18 15.09 36.39
C ALA A 12 45.47 15.94 36.38
N ASP A 13 45.50 17.27 36.39
CA ASP A 13 44.94 18.26 37.33
C ASP A 13 45.37 19.62 36.70
N ASP A 14 44.63 20.74 36.70
CA ASP A 14 44.27 21.66 37.80
C ASP A 14 44.74 23.06 37.38
N THR A 15 43.86 24.05 37.30
CA THR A 15 44.03 25.36 37.97
C THR A 15 42.88 26.33 37.70
N THR A 16 42.29 26.70 38.82
CA THR A 16 41.34 27.76 39.14
C THR A 16 41.85 29.17 38.82
N THR A 17 40.98 30.08 38.41
CA THR A 17 40.93 31.45 38.95
C THR A 17 39.55 32.08 38.77
N ASP A 18 39.23 32.88 39.78
CA ASP A 18 37.93 33.30 40.26
C ASP A 18 37.63 34.76 39.89
N ARG A 19 36.35 35.13 40.04
CA ARG A 19 35.84 36.43 40.55
C ARG A 19 35.49 37.59 39.59
N THR A 20 34.19 37.95 39.60
CA THR A 20 33.58 39.15 40.27
C THR A 20 32.41 39.81 39.49
N THR A 21 31.19 39.54 39.99
CA THR A 21 29.96 40.39 40.12
C THR A 21 29.86 41.80 39.52
N SER A 22 28.71 42.15 38.90
CA SER A 22 27.67 43.07 39.45
C SER A 22 26.39 43.16 38.57
N ASP A 23 25.24 43.16 39.26
CA ASP A 23 23.83 43.40 38.85
C ASP A 23 23.52 44.92 38.76
N PRO A 24 22.27 45.44 38.59
CA PRO A 24 21.03 44.93 37.95
C PRO A 24 20.35 45.99 37.02
N ALA A 25 19.24 45.67 36.34
CA ALA A 25 17.99 46.48 36.30
C ALA A 25 16.93 45.98 35.28
N ASP A 26 15.69 46.26 35.66
CA ASP A 26 14.46 46.42 34.87
C ASP A 26 13.58 45.20 34.55
N GLY A 27 12.43 45.23 35.25
CA GLY A 27 11.35 44.27 35.17
C GLY A 27 10.35 44.56 34.06
N VAL A 28 9.59 43.52 33.73
CA VAL A 28 8.37 43.60 32.94
C VAL A 28 7.31 42.73 33.62
N LYS A 29 6.14 43.35 33.81
CA LYS A 29 4.92 42.77 34.38
C LYS A 29 4.45 41.56 33.56
N VAL A 30 4.05 40.50 34.25
CA VAL A 30 3.29 39.38 33.67
C VAL A 30 1.82 39.62 34.00
N ASP A 31 1.02 39.87 32.96
CA ASP A 31 -0.44 39.88 33.04
C ASP A 31 -0.96 38.44 33.10
N THR A 32 -1.78 38.18 34.11
CA THR A 32 -2.61 36.99 34.31
C THR A 32 -3.68 36.90 33.21
N ALA A 33 -3.68 35.80 32.46
CA ALA A 33 -4.72 35.48 31.49
C ALA A 33 -5.71 34.46 32.08
N ASP A 34 -6.98 34.79 31.85
CA ASP A 34 -8.21 34.18 32.30
C ASP A 34 -8.37 32.69 31.97
N ASP A 35 -9.01 32.03 32.93
CA ASP A 35 -9.58 30.69 32.86
C ASP A 35 -10.92 30.77 32.08
N SER A 36 -10.98 30.18 30.88
CA SER A 36 -12.22 30.04 30.13
C SER A 36 -12.19 28.77 29.29
N ALA A 37 -12.86 27.74 29.81
CA ALA A 37 -13.11 26.47 29.14
C ALA A 37 -13.96 26.66 27.86
N PRO A 38 -13.60 26.04 26.73
CA PRO A 38 -14.49 26.02 25.57
C PRO A 38 -15.51 24.89 25.65
N GLN A 39 -16.76 25.32 25.50
CA GLN A 39 -18.00 24.55 25.41
C GLN A 39 -18.01 23.66 24.15
N VAL A 40 -18.29 22.37 24.33
CA VAL A 40 -18.42 21.36 23.25
C VAL A 40 -19.70 21.62 22.46
N ALA A 41 -19.58 21.87 21.15
CA ALA A 41 -20.71 21.93 20.22
C ALA A 41 -21.04 20.53 19.65
N PRO A 42 -22.32 20.21 19.38
CA PRO A 42 -22.73 18.88 18.92
C PRO A 42 -22.34 18.62 17.46
N ALA A 43 -22.01 17.36 17.19
CA ALA A 43 -21.61 16.83 15.88
C ALA A 43 -22.65 17.10 14.78
N GLN A 44 -22.18 17.65 13.65
CA GLN A 44 -22.98 17.81 12.43
C GLN A 44 -23.13 16.46 11.70
N ALA A 45 -24.32 16.18 11.20
CA ALA A 45 -24.65 14.96 10.47
C ALA A 45 -23.93 14.89 9.11
N PRO A 46 -23.53 13.68 8.65
CA PRO A 46 -22.79 13.49 7.40
C PRO A 46 -23.65 13.74 6.15
N PRO A 47 -23.02 14.09 5.00
CA PRO A 47 -23.73 14.36 3.75
C PRO A 47 -24.30 13.08 3.11
N VAL A 48 -25.56 13.17 2.65
CA VAL A 48 -26.29 12.10 1.95
C VAL A 48 -26.02 12.19 0.45
N VAL A 49 -25.42 11.15 -0.14
CA VAL A 49 -25.21 11.03 -1.60
C VAL A 49 -26.35 10.19 -2.21
N ARG A 50 -27.22 10.81 -3.02
CA ARG A 50 -28.23 10.09 -3.82
C ARG A 50 -27.69 9.80 -5.21
N ILE A 51 -27.51 8.52 -5.53
CA ILE A 51 -27.18 8.08 -6.88
C ILE A 51 -28.48 7.97 -7.69
N THR A 52 -28.66 8.87 -8.66
CA THR A 52 -29.74 8.75 -9.66
C THR A 52 -29.09 8.55 -11.01
N ARG A 53 -29.34 7.41 -11.66
CA ARG A 53 -28.93 7.19 -13.06
C ARG A 53 -30.15 6.90 -13.93
N ALA A 54 -30.20 7.62 -15.05
CA ALA A 54 -31.22 7.53 -16.09
C ALA A 54 -31.20 6.17 -16.81
N ALA A 55 -32.39 5.69 -17.16
CA ALA A 55 -32.61 4.48 -17.94
C ALA A 55 -32.30 4.72 -19.43
N PRO A 56 -31.70 3.75 -20.15
CA PRO A 56 -31.73 3.76 -21.60
C PRO A 56 -33.07 3.19 -22.12
N THR A 57 -33.71 3.96 -22.98
CA THR A 57 -34.82 3.55 -23.84
C THR A 57 -34.28 2.65 -24.95
N ASN A 58 -34.76 1.41 -25.03
CA ASN A 58 -34.65 0.59 -26.25
C ASN A 58 -36.05 0.36 -26.82
N SER A 59 -36.27 0.96 -27.98
CA SER A 59 -37.33 0.63 -28.94
C SER A 59 -36.83 -0.43 -29.94
N THR A 60 -37.78 -1.00 -30.70
CA THR A 60 -37.67 -2.04 -31.76
C THR A 60 -37.68 -3.48 -31.20
N GLY A 61 -38.63 -4.37 -31.46
CA GLY A 61 -39.66 -4.46 -32.50
C GLY A 61 -39.41 -5.68 -33.38
N ALA A 62 -39.98 -6.84 -33.03
CA ALA A 62 -40.37 -7.94 -33.93
C ALA A 62 -40.93 -9.14 -33.12
N ASP A 63 -42.07 -9.65 -33.57
CA ASP A 63 -42.80 -10.85 -33.11
C ASP A 63 -43.08 -11.70 -34.37
N PRO A 64 -43.64 -12.93 -34.32
CA PRO A 64 -43.10 -14.21 -33.81
C PRO A 64 -43.06 -15.31 -34.90
N SER A 65 -42.37 -16.44 -34.64
CA SER A 65 -42.84 -17.79 -35.04
C SER A 65 -42.04 -18.95 -34.41
N ALA A 66 -42.69 -19.60 -33.43
CA ALA A 66 -42.86 -21.04 -33.17
C ALA A 66 -41.69 -22.06 -32.97
N VAL A 67 -41.62 -22.56 -31.70
CA VAL A 67 -41.61 -23.99 -31.22
C VAL A 67 -40.31 -24.83 -31.43
N PRO A 68 -39.86 -25.74 -30.50
CA PRO A 68 -40.60 -26.43 -29.43
C PRO A 68 -40.07 -26.36 -27.98
N THR A 69 -41.04 -26.54 -27.10
CA THR A 69 -40.97 -26.81 -25.66
C THR A 69 -40.23 -28.13 -25.36
N GLY A 70 -38.96 -28.03 -24.99
CA GLY A 70 -38.23 -29.06 -24.25
C GLY A 70 -38.16 -28.63 -22.79
N ALA A 71 -38.78 -29.40 -21.90
CA ALA A 71 -38.75 -29.19 -20.46
C ALA A 71 -37.30 -29.24 -19.94
N SER A 72 -36.71 -28.08 -19.69
CA SER A 72 -35.43 -27.97 -18.99
C SER A 72 -35.71 -28.14 -17.51
N ALA A 73 -35.44 -29.35 -17.01
CA ALA A 73 -35.36 -29.63 -15.58
C ALA A 73 -34.46 -28.58 -14.92
N GLY A 74 -34.97 -27.98 -13.84
CA GLY A 74 -34.38 -26.81 -13.21
C GLY A 74 -32.90 -26.98 -12.94
N THR A 75 -32.12 -26.03 -13.46
CA THR A 75 -30.75 -25.79 -13.02
C THR A 75 -30.84 -25.50 -11.53
N SER A 76 -30.48 -26.47 -10.70
CA SER A 76 -30.37 -26.28 -9.26
C SER A 76 -29.43 -25.11 -9.02
N VAL A 77 -29.96 -24.01 -8.49
CA VAL A 77 -29.16 -22.89 -7.99
C VAL A 77 -28.14 -23.50 -7.02
N PRO A 78 -26.82 -23.36 -7.27
CA PRO A 78 -25.82 -23.86 -6.34
C PRO A 78 -26.14 -23.29 -4.95
N PRO A 79 -26.09 -24.11 -3.88
CA PRO A 79 -26.30 -23.59 -2.54
C PRO A 79 -25.33 -22.43 -2.30
N LEU A 80 -25.86 -21.32 -1.79
CA LEU A 80 -25.10 -20.12 -1.44
C LEU A 80 -23.99 -20.53 -0.46
N ARG A 81 -22.78 -20.77 -0.99
CA ARG A 81 -21.62 -21.05 -0.15
C ARG A 81 -21.23 -19.73 0.48
N ALA A 82 -21.22 -19.65 1.81
CA ALA A 82 -20.68 -18.50 2.51
C ALA A 82 -19.28 -18.22 1.94
N ALA A 83 -19.05 -17.00 1.47
CA ALA A 83 -17.74 -16.60 1.00
C ALA A 83 -16.71 -16.85 2.11
N ALA A 84 -15.52 -17.33 1.74
CA ALA A 84 -14.45 -17.47 2.71
C ALA A 84 -14.20 -16.11 3.40
N PRO A 85 -13.91 -16.08 4.71
CA PRO A 85 -13.61 -14.83 5.39
C PRO A 85 -12.41 -14.16 4.73
N VAL A 86 -12.54 -12.88 4.42
CA VAL A 86 -11.45 -12.08 3.84
C VAL A 86 -10.36 -11.87 4.88
N VAL A 87 -9.14 -12.26 4.53
CA VAL A 87 -7.93 -12.03 5.33
C VAL A 87 -6.79 -11.64 4.40
N HIS A 88 -6.27 -10.42 4.55
CA HIS A 88 -5.14 -9.93 3.77
C HIS A 88 -3.81 -10.24 4.47
N THR A 89 -3.39 -11.50 4.44
CA THR A 89 -2.23 -12.01 5.20
C THR A 89 -0.92 -11.23 4.96
N ALA A 90 -0.55 -10.98 3.70
CA ALA A 90 0.71 -10.29 3.37
C ALA A 90 0.76 -8.86 3.94
N LEU A 91 -0.37 -8.14 3.91
CA LEU A 91 -0.49 -6.81 4.50
C LEU A 91 -0.42 -6.88 6.04
N GLN A 92 -1.01 -7.89 6.68
CA GLN A 92 -0.87 -8.07 8.13
C GLN A 92 0.58 -8.35 8.56
N GLU A 93 1.32 -9.11 7.76
CA GLU A 93 2.76 -9.32 7.97
C GLU A 93 3.55 -8.02 7.82
N ALA A 94 3.24 -7.22 6.78
CA ALA A 94 3.87 -5.91 6.59
C ALA A 94 3.56 -4.94 7.74
N LEU A 95 2.32 -4.90 8.23
CA LEU A 95 1.90 -4.10 9.39
C LEU A 95 2.63 -4.54 10.66
N THR A 96 2.87 -5.85 10.83
CA THR A 96 3.68 -6.38 11.93
C THR A 96 5.14 -5.95 11.81
N GLY A 97 5.69 -5.88 10.59
CA GLY A 97 7.03 -5.32 10.35
C GLY A 97 7.10 -3.84 10.72
N TRP A 98 6.10 -3.06 10.30
CA TRP A 98 5.96 -1.64 10.61
C TRP A 98 5.87 -1.34 12.11
N SER A 99 5.12 -2.15 12.88
CA SER A 99 5.01 -1.94 14.32
C SER A 99 6.30 -2.23 15.07
N LYS A 100 7.15 -3.14 14.54
CA LYS A 100 8.48 -3.44 15.10
C LYS A 100 9.53 -2.38 14.75
N ALA A 101 9.48 -1.84 13.54
CA ALA A 101 10.40 -0.80 13.09
C ALA A 101 9.67 0.20 12.22
N LYS A 102 9.62 1.47 12.65
CA LYS A 102 8.95 2.56 11.91
C LYS A 102 9.97 3.31 11.06
N ASN A 103 10.27 2.80 9.87
CA ASN A 103 11.21 3.41 8.93
C ASN A 103 10.67 3.35 7.49
N VAL A 104 11.39 3.96 6.55
CA VAL A 104 10.99 4.04 5.13
C VAL A 104 10.75 2.66 4.52
N GLN A 105 11.60 1.69 4.83
CA GLN A 105 11.51 0.36 4.27
C GLN A 105 10.23 -0.37 4.70
N THR A 106 9.92 -0.35 6.01
CA THR A 106 8.72 -0.99 6.54
C THR A 106 7.44 -0.24 6.19
N MET A 107 7.49 1.09 6.07
CA MET A 107 6.38 1.88 5.52
C MET A 107 6.06 1.43 4.10
N TYR A 108 7.05 1.40 3.20
CA TYR A 108 6.83 0.97 1.83
C TYR A 108 6.51 -0.53 1.70
N SER A 109 6.90 -1.34 2.70
CA SER A 109 6.44 -2.72 2.81
C SER A 109 4.94 -2.81 3.06
N VAL A 110 4.33 -1.87 3.78
CA VAL A 110 2.87 -1.77 3.90
C VAL A 110 2.25 -1.28 2.58
N VAL A 111 2.79 -0.20 2.03
CA VAL A 111 2.24 0.42 0.82
C VAL A 111 2.25 -0.53 -0.39
N LYS A 112 3.30 -1.33 -0.60
CA LYS A 112 3.37 -2.25 -1.74
C LYS A 112 2.29 -3.33 -1.71
N GLU A 113 1.87 -3.76 -0.52
CA GLU A 113 0.85 -4.79 -0.34
C GLU A 113 -0.56 -4.26 -0.64
N LEU A 114 -0.78 -2.93 -0.60
CA LEU A 114 -2.05 -2.31 -1.00
C LEU A 114 -2.31 -2.33 -2.51
N ALA A 115 -1.36 -2.80 -3.33
CA ALA A 115 -1.51 -2.90 -4.78
C ALA A 115 -2.24 -4.17 -5.24
N ALA A 116 -2.55 -5.09 -4.33
CA ALA A 116 -3.23 -6.35 -4.60
C ALA A 116 -4.04 -6.79 -3.37
N GLY A 117 -4.78 -7.90 -3.50
CA GLY A 117 -5.61 -8.43 -2.41
C GLY A 117 -6.87 -7.60 -2.15
N ASP A 118 -7.58 -7.96 -1.09
CA ASP A 118 -8.87 -7.39 -0.71
C ASP A 118 -8.79 -6.72 0.66
N LEU A 119 -9.54 -5.64 0.82
CA LEU A 119 -9.74 -4.93 2.09
C LEU A 119 -11.23 -4.90 2.43
N LEU A 120 -11.51 -4.74 3.72
CA LEU A 120 -12.85 -4.52 4.22
C LEU A 120 -13.06 -3.05 4.52
N LEU A 121 -14.14 -2.49 3.98
CA LEU A 121 -14.65 -1.18 4.33
C LEU A 121 -15.80 -1.34 5.31
N ASP A 122 -15.79 -0.56 6.38
CA ASP A 122 -16.85 -0.57 7.37
C ASP A 122 -18.07 0.19 6.87
N ILE A 123 -19.17 -0.55 6.74
CA ILE A 123 -20.46 -0.02 6.28
C ILE A 123 -21.55 -0.18 7.35
N GLY A 124 -21.18 -0.41 8.61
CA GLY A 124 -22.12 -0.69 9.70
C GLY A 124 -23.09 0.46 10.02
N SER A 125 -22.83 1.66 9.51
CA SER A 125 -23.72 2.83 9.62
C SER A 125 -24.58 3.04 8.37
N SER A 126 -24.61 2.08 7.45
CA SER A 126 -25.44 2.11 6.24
C SER A 126 -26.90 1.80 6.56
N THR A 127 -27.80 2.35 5.76
CA THR A 127 -29.21 1.98 5.77
C THR A 127 -29.44 1.00 4.63
N MET A 128 -29.60 -0.28 4.97
CA MET A 128 -29.84 -1.37 4.01
C MET A 128 -31.17 -2.05 4.30
N ALA A 129 -31.93 -2.38 3.25
CA ALA A 129 -33.20 -3.09 3.38
C ALA A 129 -33.02 -4.50 3.97
N ASP A 130 -31.97 -5.21 3.53
CA ASP A 130 -31.53 -6.47 4.14
C ASP A 130 -30.00 -6.58 4.11
N PRO A 131 -29.31 -6.37 5.24
CA PRO A 131 -27.86 -6.49 5.34
C PRO A 131 -27.30 -7.86 4.94
N LYS A 132 -28.09 -8.94 5.03
CA LYS A 132 -27.62 -10.31 4.75
C LYS A 132 -27.54 -10.62 3.26
N VAL A 133 -28.27 -9.86 2.44
CA VAL A 133 -28.30 -10.02 0.98
C VAL A 133 -27.32 -9.03 0.30
N GLY A 134 -26.71 -8.13 1.08
CA GLY A 134 -25.80 -7.10 0.60
C GLY A 134 -26.53 -5.90 -0.03
N PRO A 135 -25.79 -4.89 -0.49
CA PRO A 135 -26.35 -3.63 -1.00
C PRO A 135 -27.36 -3.84 -2.14
N GLN A 136 -28.57 -3.33 -1.97
CA GLN A 136 -29.67 -3.36 -2.94
C GLN A 136 -29.97 -1.96 -3.49
N LYS A 137 -30.72 -1.93 -4.60
CA LYS A 137 -31.21 -0.67 -5.16
C LYS A 137 -32.12 0.03 -4.15
N GLY A 138 -31.77 1.26 -3.78
CA GLY A 138 -32.49 2.06 -2.78
C GLY A 138 -31.78 2.14 -1.43
N ASP A 139 -30.78 1.28 -1.19
CA ASP A 139 -29.95 1.35 0.01
C ASP A 139 -29.05 2.59 0.01
N THR A 140 -28.73 3.08 1.20
CA THR A 140 -27.77 4.16 1.42
C THR A 140 -26.54 3.60 2.10
N ILE A 141 -25.42 3.56 1.37
CA ILE A 141 -24.14 3.04 1.88
C ILE A 141 -23.31 4.17 2.49
N SER A 142 -23.02 4.04 3.78
CA SER A 142 -22.19 4.95 4.55
C SER A 142 -20.88 4.25 4.87
N ILE A 143 -19.80 4.67 4.19
CA ILE A 143 -18.46 4.13 4.42
C ILE A 143 -17.80 4.90 5.57
N ALA A 144 -17.31 4.18 6.57
CA ALA A 144 -16.68 4.77 7.74
C ALA A 144 -15.40 5.53 7.40
N HIS A 145 -15.21 6.66 8.07
CA HIS A 145 -14.02 7.49 7.98
C HIS A 145 -13.76 8.13 9.33
N GLN A 146 -12.56 8.64 9.53
CA GLN A 146 -12.19 9.39 10.72
C GLN A 146 -11.61 10.75 10.32
N VAL A 147 -11.73 11.73 11.21
CA VAL A 147 -10.97 12.98 11.12
C VAL A 147 -9.82 12.88 12.12
N ASP A 148 -8.59 13.07 11.65
CA ASP A 148 -7.41 13.03 12.50
C ASP A 148 -7.23 14.33 13.30
N ASN A 149 -6.17 14.40 14.11
CA ASN A 149 -5.88 15.57 14.94
C ASN A 149 -5.51 16.83 14.13
N ALA A 150 -5.19 16.67 12.85
CA ALA A 150 -4.88 17.76 11.91
C ALA A 150 -6.11 18.18 11.07
N GLY A 151 -7.28 17.60 11.33
CA GLY A 151 -8.50 17.88 10.57
C GLY A 151 -8.58 17.14 9.23
N LYS A 152 -7.68 16.19 8.96
CA LYS A 152 -7.65 15.40 7.72
C LYS A 152 -8.65 14.26 7.79
N LYS A 153 -9.45 14.12 6.74
CA LYS A 153 -10.49 13.10 6.63
C LYS A 153 -9.89 11.84 6.01
N VAL A 154 -9.73 10.77 6.78
CA VAL A 154 -9.08 9.53 6.35
C VAL A 154 -10.07 8.37 6.26
N LEU A 155 -9.98 7.59 5.18
CA LEU A 155 -10.80 6.40 4.97
C LEU A 155 -10.36 5.28 5.93
N LEU A 156 -11.31 4.55 6.53
CA LEU A 156 -10.98 3.38 7.36
C LEU A 156 -11.09 2.11 6.53
N ALA A 157 -10.06 1.28 6.57
CA ALA A 157 -10.07 -0.05 5.97
C ALA A 157 -9.44 -1.08 6.91
N PHE A 158 -9.85 -2.34 6.72
CA PHE A 158 -9.49 -3.44 7.61
C PHE A 158 -8.96 -4.62 6.82
N THR A 159 -7.94 -5.28 7.38
CA THR A 159 -7.29 -6.43 6.75
C THR A 159 -8.07 -7.74 6.96
N SER A 160 -9.03 -7.76 7.88
CA SER A 160 -9.88 -8.92 8.16
C SER A 160 -11.13 -8.55 8.96
N GLY A 161 -12.12 -9.46 8.96
CA GLY A 161 -13.34 -9.31 9.75
C GLY A 161 -13.06 -9.19 11.25
N ASP A 162 -12.09 -9.94 11.76
CA ASP A 162 -11.68 -9.89 13.18
C ASP A 162 -11.15 -8.51 13.58
N ARG A 163 -10.38 -7.86 12.70
CA ARG A 163 -9.85 -6.51 12.94
C ARG A 163 -10.97 -5.46 12.96
N LEU A 164 -11.91 -5.57 12.04
CA LEU A 164 -13.10 -4.72 12.03
C LEU A 164 -13.98 -4.97 13.28
N GLY A 165 -14.18 -6.23 13.65
CA GLY A 165 -14.93 -6.62 14.83
C GLY A 165 -14.31 -6.09 16.12
N PHE A 166 -12.99 -6.14 16.22
CA PHE A 166 -12.23 -5.52 17.31
C PHE A 166 -12.48 -4.01 17.39
N TYR A 167 -12.39 -3.29 16.27
CA TYR A 167 -12.64 -1.84 16.21
C TYR A 167 -14.07 -1.48 16.61
N ARG A 168 -15.06 -2.20 16.09
CA ARG A 168 -16.49 -1.99 16.38
C ARG A 168 -16.96 -2.60 17.70
N LYS A 169 -16.12 -3.37 18.39
CA LYS A 169 -16.46 -4.13 19.60
C LYS A 169 -17.65 -5.07 19.38
N THR A 170 -17.67 -5.75 18.23
CA THR A 170 -18.72 -6.72 17.83
C THR A 170 -18.08 -7.95 17.21
N SER A 171 -18.69 -9.12 17.38
CA SER A 171 -18.27 -10.37 16.73
C SER A 171 -18.82 -10.53 15.30
N ASP A 172 -19.79 -9.71 14.91
CA ASP A 172 -20.47 -9.77 13.61
C ASP A 172 -20.49 -8.38 12.94
N PRO A 173 -19.33 -7.90 12.45
CA PRO A 173 -19.25 -6.60 11.81
C PRO A 173 -19.78 -6.63 10.38
N VAL A 174 -20.47 -5.55 9.99
CA VAL A 174 -20.96 -5.37 8.62
C VAL A 174 -19.91 -4.65 7.78
N SER A 175 -19.46 -5.30 6.71
CA SER A 175 -18.41 -4.78 5.82
C SER A 175 -18.77 -4.90 4.35
N LEU A 176 -18.15 -4.04 3.56
CA LEU A 176 -18.05 -4.17 2.12
C LEU A 176 -16.63 -4.66 1.78
N VAL A 177 -16.54 -5.76 1.04
CA VAL A 177 -15.27 -6.24 0.49
C VAL A 177 -15.00 -5.49 -0.81
N ASP A 178 -13.79 -4.96 -0.96
CA ASP A 178 -13.34 -4.37 -2.21
C ASP A 178 -11.84 -4.63 -2.40
N ALA A 179 -11.36 -4.57 -3.65
CA ALA A 179 -9.95 -4.77 -3.92
C ALA A 179 -9.13 -3.64 -3.26
N ALA A 180 -8.01 -3.98 -2.62
CA ALA A 180 -7.14 -3.01 -1.96
C ALA A 180 -6.75 -1.81 -2.85
N PRO A 181 -6.33 -2.01 -4.12
CA PRO A 181 -6.06 -0.88 -5.02
C PRO A 181 -7.28 0.00 -5.32
N ASP A 182 -8.50 -0.55 -5.34
CA ASP A 182 -9.73 0.23 -5.53
C ASP A 182 -10.08 1.03 -4.27
N VAL A 183 -9.82 0.47 -3.08
CA VAL A 183 -9.89 1.19 -1.80
C VAL A 183 -8.87 2.32 -1.74
N VAL A 184 -7.63 2.11 -2.19
CA VAL A 184 -6.62 3.19 -2.28
C VAL A 184 -7.06 4.27 -3.25
N ALA A 185 -7.57 3.92 -4.43
CA ALA A 185 -8.08 4.90 -5.39
C ALA A 185 -9.25 5.71 -4.79
N MET A 186 -10.12 5.08 -3.99
CA MET A 186 -11.16 5.77 -3.24
C MET A 186 -10.58 6.72 -2.19
N ALA A 187 -9.59 6.27 -1.42
CA ALA A 187 -8.91 7.08 -0.40
C ALA A 187 -8.28 8.33 -1.03
N VAL A 188 -7.51 8.18 -2.11
CA VAL A 188 -6.85 9.27 -2.81
C VAL A 188 -7.84 10.28 -3.41
N SER A 189 -8.98 9.80 -3.94
CA SER A 189 -9.93 10.67 -4.67
C SER A 189 -10.97 11.37 -3.79
N LYS A 190 -11.32 10.81 -2.63
CA LYS A 190 -12.44 11.30 -1.79
C LYS A 190 -12.05 11.62 -0.34
N TYR A 191 -10.81 11.32 0.04
CA TYR A 191 -10.29 11.45 1.38
C TYR A 191 -8.88 12.05 1.32
N ASP A 192 -8.32 12.38 2.48
CA ASP A 192 -6.93 12.85 2.64
C ASP A 192 -5.95 11.68 2.84
N GLY A 193 -6.44 10.44 2.91
CA GLY A 193 -5.61 9.26 3.16
C GLY A 193 -6.40 8.02 3.57
N LEU A 194 -5.66 6.99 3.98
CA LEU A 194 -6.14 5.69 4.40
C LEU A 194 -5.59 5.35 5.80
N VAL A 195 -6.46 4.83 6.66
CA VAL A 195 -6.08 4.18 7.92
C VAL A 195 -6.38 2.70 7.83
N LEU A 196 -5.37 1.88 8.11
CA LEU A 196 -5.50 0.44 8.20
C LEU A 196 -5.64 0.01 9.66
N ASP A 197 -6.55 -0.93 9.91
CA ASP A 197 -6.79 -1.57 11.21
C ASP A 197 -6.76 -0.58 12.41
N PRO A 198 -7.56 0.50 12.38
CA PRO A 198 -7.59 1.50 13.43
C PRO A 198 -7.90 0.89 14.81
N GLY A 199 -7.31 1.45 15.85
CA GLY A 199 -7.53 1.04 17.24
C GLY A 199 -6.65 -0.12 17.72
N SER A 200 -5.88 -0.76 16.83
CA SER A 200 -4.85 -1.73 17.23
C SER A 200 -3.45 -1.10 17.17
N PRO A 201 -2.75 -0.87 18.30
CA PRO A 201 -1.42 -0.28 18.29
C PRO A 201 -0.39 -1.06 17.45
N GLU A 202 -0.61 -2.37 17.28
CA GLU A 202 0.31 -3.28 16.60
C GLU A 202 0.07 -3.37 15.09
N THR A 203 -1.13 -3.02 14.61
CA THR A 203 -1.48 -3.12 13.19
C THR A 203 -2.00 -1.82 12.59
N GLN A 204 -2.13 -0.76 13.39
CA GLN A 204 -2.55 0.54 12.88
C GLN A 204 -1.46 1.17 12.01
N TRP A 205 -1.87 1.60 10.82
CA TRP A 205 -1.04 2.40 9.93
C TRP A 205 -1.87 3.50 9.28
N ILE A 206 -1.25 4.65 9.03
CA ILE A 206 -1.87 5.78 8.33
C ILE A 206 -0.96 6.14 7.16
N GLY A 207 -1.53 6.23 5.97
CA GLY A 207 -0.87 6.78 4.79
C GLY A 207 -1.72 7.87 4.17
N TYR A 208 -1.16 9.06 4.00
CA TYR A 208 -1.84 10.16 3.34
C TYR A 208 -1.73 10.04 1.82
N THR A 209 -2.56 10.83 1.13
CA THR A 209 -2.66 10.81 -0.33
C THR A 209 -1.29 10.94 -1.02
N ASP A 210 -0.43 11.84 -0.55
CA ASP A 210 0.90 12.04 -1.17
C ASP A 210 1.80 10.80 -1.04
N GLU A 211 1.82 10.14 0.12
CA GLU A 211 2.54 8.87 0.30
C GLU A 211 1.95 7.75 -0.56
N LEU A 212 0.62 7.64 -0.63
CA LEU A 212 -0.07 6.61 -1.41
C LEU A 212 0.21 6.79 -2.91
N VAL A 213 0.09 8.01 -3.44
CA VAL A 213 0.37 8.32 -4.84
C VAL A 213 1.86 8.16 -5.14
N ARG A 214 2.76 8.58 -4.24
CA ARG A 214 4.20 8.36 -4.43
C ARG A 214 4.56 6.88 -4.49
N GLY A 215 3.92 6.04 -3.67
CA GLY A 215 4.20 4.60 -3.61
C GLY A 215 3.50 3.76 -4.68
N LEU A 216 2.30 4.15 -5.12
CA LEU A 216 1.42 3.35 -5.98
C LEU A 216 0.97 4.05 -7.25
N THR A 217 1.49 5.24 -7.54
CA THR A 217 1.08 6.12 -8.64
C THR A 217 -0.34 6.67 -8.49
N GLU A 218 -0.79 7.44 -9.48
CA GLU A 218 -2.18 7.90 -9.59
C GLU A 218 -3.16 6.75 -9.88
N ASN A 219 -2.67 5.62 -10.41
CA ASN A 219 -3.46 4.43 -10.69
C ASN A 219 -2.92 3.22 -9.89
N PRO A 220 -3.37 3.02 -8.63
CA PRO A 220 -2.92 1.90 -7.79
C PRO A 220 -3.15 0.51 -8.38
N ALA A 221 -4.07 0.40 -9.35
CA ALA A 221 -4.44 -0.85 -10.01
C ALA A 221 -3.60 -1.16 -11.26
N GLU A 222 -2.72 -0.26 -11.68
CA GLU A 222 -2.03 -0.29 -12.99
C GLU A 222 -1.35 -1.64 -13.29
N ASN A 223 -0.74 -2.26 -12.29
CA ASN A 223 -0.08 -3.58 -12.41
C ASN A 223 -0.79 -4.70 -11.65
N ARG A 224 -2.09 -4.58 -11.38
CA ARG A 224 -2.87 -5.58 -10.61
C ARG A 224 -2.73 -6.99 -11.20
N ALA A 225 -2.86 -7.12 -12.51
CA ALA A 225 -2.77 -8.42 -13.19
C ALA A 225 -1.39 -9.09 -13.00
N VAL A 226 -0.30 -8.29 -13.03
CA VAL A 226 1.08 -8.76 -12.82
C VAL A 226 1.26 -9.25 -11.41
N LYS A 227 0.91 -8.43 -10.44
CA LYS A 227 1.04 -8.74 -9.02
C LYS A 227 0.19 -9.96 -8.63
N GLN A 228 -1.05 -10.04 -9.11
CA GLN A 228 -1.93 -11.18 -8.86
C GLN A 228 -1.36 -12.48 -9.47
N ALA A 229 -0.91 -12.43 -10.73
CA ALA A 229 -0.29 -13.60 -11.36
C ALA A 229 0.96 -14.08 -10.60
N MET A 230 1.78 -13.15 -10.10
CA MET A 230 3.02 -13.45 -9.36
C MET A 230 2.72 -14.06 -7.99
N ALA A 231 1.68 -13.57 -7.31
CA ALA A 231 1.23 -14.10 -6.03
C ALA A 231 0.57 -15.48 -6.16
N GLU A 232 -0.30 -15.67 -7.15
CA GLU A 232 -1.06 -16.90 -7.32
C GLU A 232 -0.28 -18.03 -7.99
N LYS A 233 0.65 -17.68 -8.90
CA LYS A 233 1.46 -18.64 -9.69
C LYS A 233 0.63 -19.70 -10.44
N ARG A 234 -0.57 -19.32 -10.90
CA ARG A 234 -1.52 -20.23 -11.59
C ARG A 234 -1.48 -20.18 -13.11
N ILE A 235 -0.87 -19.14 -13.68
CA ILE A 235 -0.80 -18.98 -15.14
C ILE A 235 0.43 -19.70 -15.71
N ALA A 236 0.33 -20.11 -16.97
CA ALA A 236 1.45 -20.72 -17.68
C ALA A 236 2.60 -19.71 -17.84
N TRP A 237 3.84 -20.22 -17.82
CA TRP A 237 5.04 -19.39 -17.84
C TRP A 237 5.13 -18.42 -19.04
N PRO A 238 4.83 -18.83 -20.29
CA PRO A 238 4.82 -17.88 -21.41
C PRO A 238 3.80 -16.75 -21.25
N ALA A 239 2.64 -17.03 -20.64
CA ALA A 239 1.64 -16.00 -20.36
C ALA A 239 2.12 -15.03 -19.27
N MET A 240 2.87 -15.50 -18.27
CA MET A 240 3.51 -14.63 -17.27
C MET A 240 4.52 -13.69 -17.91
N LEU A 241 5.39 -14.20 -18.81
CA LEU A 241 6.39 -13.39 -19.50
C LEU A 241 5.74 -12.27 -20.33
N GLU A 242 4.70 -12.60 -21.11
CA GLU A 242 3.97 -11.61 -21.89
C GLU A 242 3.24 -10.59 -21.00
N LEU A 243 2.72 -11.02 -19.86
CA LEU A 243 2.03 -10.14 -18.93
C LEU A 243 3.01 -9.15 -18.26
N VAL A 244 4.22 -9.58 -17.90
CA VAL A 244 5.29 -8.67 -17.41
C VAL A 244 5.77 -7.74 -18.52
N ARG A 245 5.94 -8.26 -19.75
CA ARG A 245 6.36 -7.46 -20.91
C ARG A 245 5.35 -6.37 -21.26
N ALA A 246 4.06 -6.69 -21.17
CA ALA A 246 2.95 -5.79 -21.48
C ALA A 246 2.56 -4.88 -20.30
N ALA A 247 3.27 -4.96 -19.17
CA ALA A 247 3.00 -4.13 -18.02
C ALA A 247 3.08 -2.63 -18.42
N PRO A 248 2.04 -1.83 -18.13
CA PRO A 248 1.96 -0.43 -18.56
C PRO A 248 3.07 0.45 -17.96
N ALA A 249 3.47 0.17 -16.72
CA ALA A 249 4.58 0.85 -16.05
C ALA A 249 5.43 -0.16 -15.27
N LEU A 250 6.74 -0.01 -15.35
CA LEU A 250 7.69 -0.79 -14.55
C LEU A 250 8.72 0.18 -13.95
N TYR A 251 9.44 -0.27 -12.94
CA TYR A 251 10.34 0.58 -12.17
C TYR A 251 11.71 -0.06 -11.99
N ILE A 252 12.73 0.78 -11.98
CA ILE A 252 14.08 0.44 -11.51
C ILE A 252 14.40 1.24 -10.26
N ALA A 253 15.31 0.72 -9.45
CA ALA A 253 15.88 1.44 -8.32
C ALA A 253 17.18 2.12 -8.76
N SER A 254 17.15 3.45 -8.89
CA SER A 254 18.33 4.25 -9.21
C SER A 254 19.09 4.57 -7.92
N VAL A 255 20.39 4.31 -7.91
CA VAL A 255 21.25 4.48 -6.73
C VAL A 255 22.28 5.53 -7.05
N ALA A 256 22.36 6.57 -6.21
CA ALA A 256 23.43 7.55 -6.30
C ALA A 256 24.72 6.97 -5.72
N HIS A 257 25.80 6.98 -6.51
CA HIS A 257 27.15 6.73 -6.02
C HIS A 257 27.76 8.04 -5.56
N ARG A 258 28.23 8.07 -4.32
CA ARG A 258 28.82 9.25 -3.68
C ARG A 258 30.29 9.03 -3.40
N ASP A 259 31.09 10.08 -3.51
CA ASP A 259 32.49 10.06 -3.09
C ASP A 259 32.64 10.22 -1.57
N GLU A 260 33.89 10.29 -1.10
CA GLU A 260 34.23 10.46 0.33
C GLU A 260 33.71 11.77 0.92
N SER A 261 33.43 12.78 0.09
CA SER A 261 32.85 14.07 0.52
C SER A 261 31.33 14.05 0.59
N GLY A 262 30.69 12.98 0.08
CA GLY A 262 29.25 12.83 0.01
C GLY A 262 28.62 13.37 -1.28
N GLU A 263 29.42 13.89 -2.21
CA GLU A 263 28.95 14.41 -3.51
C GLU A 263 28.59 13.27 -4.46
N ILE A 264 27.51 13.44 -5.23
CA ILE A 264 27.07 12.43 -6.21
C ILE A 264 28.03 12.45 -7.40
N THR A 265 28.73 11.35 -7.63
CA THR A 265 29.67 11.19 -8.74
C THR A 265 29.05 10.46 -9.93
N SER A 266 28.08 9.58 -9.70
CA SER A 266 27.34 8.89 -10.75
C SER A 266 26.01 8.34 -10.26
N MET A 267 25.14 7.97 -11.21
CA MET A 267 23.90 7.25 -10.97
C MET A 267 24.04 5.84 -11.52
N GLY A 268 23.78 4.85 -10.68
CA GLY A 268 23.71 3.43 -11.04
C GLY A 268 22.28 2.93 -11.01
N VAL A 269 22.06 1.74 -11.57
CA VAL A 269 20.83 0.97 -11.40
C VAL A 269 21.14 -0.19 -10.49
N ALA A 270 20.33 -0.39 -9.45
CA ALA A 270 20.55 -1.46 -8.51
C ALA A 270 20.39 -2.84 -9.20
N THR A 271 21.30 -3.75 -8.87
CA THR A 271 21.31 -5.13 -9.34
C THR A 271 21.25 -6.09 -8.15
N VAL A 272 20.96 -7.37 -8.41
CA VAL A 272 21.09 -8.45 -7.42
C VAL A 272 22.16 -9.41 -7.88
N THR A 273 23.02 -9.83 -6.95
CA THR A 273 24.00 -10.88 -7.20
C THR A 273 23.54 -12.16 -6.49
N SER A 274 23.45 -13.27 -7.24
CA SER A 274 23.13 -14.57 -6.66
C SER A 274 24.28 -15.10 -5.81
N HIS A 275 24.02 -16.15 -5.02
CA HIS A 275 25.07 -16.84 -4.25
C HIS A 275 26.17 -17.43 -5.17
N GLU A 276 25.84 -17.72 -6.43
CA GLU A 276 26.78 -18.23 -7.43
C GLU A 276 27.59 -17.11 -8.12
N GLY A 277 27.41 -15.86 -7.70
CA GLY A 277 28.12 -14.70 -8.25
C GLY A 277 27.53 -14.16 -9.56
N GLN A 278 26.36 -14.63 -9.98
CA GLN A 278 25.69 -14.13 -11.18
C GLN A 278 24.94 -12.83 -10.88
N THR A 279 25.12 -11.82 -11.72
CA THR A 279 24.42 -10.53 -11.60
C THR A 279 23.13 -10.54 -12.40
N PHE A 280 22.06 -10.01 -11.81
CA PHE A 280 20.75 -9.82 -12.42
C PHE A 280 20.36 -8.35 -12.39
N SER A 281 19.79 -7.85 -13.49
CA SER A 281 19.07 -6.58 -13.48
C SER A 281 17.82 -6.72 -12.61
N VAL A 282 17.42 -5.64 -11.94
CA VAL A 282 16.19 -5.64 -11.13
C VAL A 282 15.10 -4.84 -11.82
N LEU A 283 13.89 -5.38 -11.77
CA LEU A 283 12.67 -4.76 -12.28
C LEU A 283 11.59 -4.83 -11.20
N LEU A 284 10.84 -3.76 -11.01
CA LEU A 284 9.78 -3.69 -10.00
C LEU A 284 8.48 -3.18 -10.64
N THR A 285 7.35 -3.46 -10.00
CA THR A 285 6.01 -3.19 -10.51
C THR A 285 5.34 -2.00 -9.82
N SER A 286 5.98 -1.41 -8.81
CA SER A 286 5.56 -0.11 -8.25
C SER A 286 6.72 0.61 -7.55
N PRO A 287 6.65 1.94 -7.36
CA PRO A 287 7.62 2.68 -6.57
C PRO A 287 7.75 2.19 -5.13
N ALA A 288 6.65 1.75 -4.51
CA ALA A 288 6.67 1.18 -3.16
C ALA A 288 7.53 -0.10 -3.07
N GLU A 289 7.60 -0.90 -4.13
CA GLU A 289 8.51 -2.05 -4.14
C GLU A 289 9.98 -1.61 -4.16
N VAL A 290 10.31 -0.48 -4.81
CA VAL A 290 11.66 0.11 -4.76
C VAL A 290 11.99 0.54 -3.34
N GLY A 291 11.11 1.30 -2.69
CA GLY A 291 11.34 1.77 -1.32
C GLY A 291 11.39 0.64 -0.28
N ALA A 292 10.68 -0.47 -0.50
CA ALA A 292 10.73 -1.64 0.36
C ALA A 292 12.01 -2.49 0.17
N TRP A 293 12.56 -2.51 -1.04
CA TRP A 293 13.76 -3.29 -1.36
C TRP A 293 15.05 -2.50 -1.14
N ALA A 294 15.10 -1.27 -1.64
CA ALA A 294 16.25 -0.37 -1.64
C ALA A 294 15.81 1.01 -1.12
N PRO A 295 15.66 1.20 0.21
CA PRO A 295 15.02 2.39 0.80
C PRO A 295 15.76 3.71 0.57
N SER A 296 17.01 3.66 0.10
CA SER A 296 17.81 4.84 -0.27
C SER A 296 17.83 5.12 -1.78
N ALA A 297 17.13 4.32 -2.58
CA ALA A 297 17.11 4.43 -4.03
C ALA A 297 15.89 5.22 -4.51
N ASP A 298 16.04 5.88 -5.67
CA ASP A 298 14.94 6.57 -6.33
C ASP A 298 14.23 5.64 -7.30
N ALA A 299 12.90 5.57 -7.20
CA ALA A 299 12.07 4.83 -8.14
C ALA A 299 11.97 5.59 -9.47
N ASN A 300 12.45 4.98 -10.55
CA ASN A 300 12.36 5.57 -11.87
C ASN A 300 11.56 4.65 -12.80
N ALA A 301 10.56 5.23 -13.47
CA ALA A 301 9.74 4.51 -14.43
C ALA A 301 10.58 4.07 -15.63
N THR A 302 10.28 2.88 -16.15
CA THR A 302 10.97 2.25 -17.27
C THR A 302 10.03 1.34 -18.04
N ARG A 303 10.56 0.67 -19.07
CA ARG A 303 9.89 -0.36 -19.83
C ARG A 303 10.68 -1.66 -19.78
N PHE A 304 9.97 -2.77 -19.96
CA PHE A 304 10.57 -4.11 -19.99
C PHE A 304 11.70 -4.21 -21.03
N ASP A 305 11.47 -3.71 -22.25
CA ASP A 305 12.43 -3.81 -23.36
C ASP A 305 13.73 -3.05 -23.09
N ALA A 306 13.66 -1.91 -22.40
CA ALA A 306 14.84 -1.15 -22.02
C ALA A 306 15.71 -1.93 -21.02
N VAL A 307 15.11 -2.48 -19.96
CA VAL A 307 15.84 -3.24 -18.94
C VAL A 307 16.36 -4.58 -19.48
N ALA A 308 15.59 -5.22 -20.36
CA ALA A 308 16.02 -6.46 -21.03
C ALA A 308 17.25 -6.25 -21.90
N ARG A 309 17.30 -5.16 -22.69
CA ARG A 309 18.50 -4.81 -23.47
C ARG A 309 19.69 -4.53 -22.55
N VAL A 310 19.52 -3.72 -21.51
CA VAL A 310 20.60 -3.46 -20.54
C VAL A 310 21.12 -4.75 -19.91
N ALA A 311 20.24 -5.67 -19.51
CA ALA A 311 20.64 -6.95 -18.94
C ALA A 311 21.48 -7.78 -19.94
N LEU A 312 21.07 -7.84 -21.21
CA LEU A 312 21.79 -8.57 -22.25
C LEU A 312 23.14 -7.90 -22.60
N ASP A 313 23.16 -6.58 -22.77
CA ASP A 313 24.34 -5.80 -23.15
C ASP A 313 25.41 -5.82 -22.05
N GLN A 314 25.00 -5.83 -20.78
CA GLN A 314 25.90 -5.91 -19.62
C GLN A 314 26.28 -7.35 -19.24
N GLY A 315 25.80 -8.35 -19.98
CA GLY A 315 26.09 -9.75 -19.70
C GLY A 315 25.50 -10.26 -18.37
N HIS A 316 24.41 -9.66 -17.91
CA HIS A 316 23.66 -10.14 -16.75
C HIS A 316 23.02 -11.50 -17.06
N ALA A 317 22.83 -12.32 -16.03
CA ALA A 317 22.21 -13.65 -16.13
C ALA A 317 20.69 -13.58 -16.44
N GLY A 318 20.07 -12.40 -16.24
CA GLY A 318 18.67 -12.16 -16.52
C GLY A 318 18.12 -10.93 -15.79
N ILE A 319 16.80 -10.93 -15.60
CA ILE A 319 16.06 -9.96 -14.79
C ILE A 319 15.44 -10.68 -13.58
N VAL A 320 15.55 -10.07 -12.41
CA VAL A 320 14.75 -10.41 -11.23
C VAL A 320 13.64 -9.38 -11.08
N VAL A 321 12.40 -9.85 -11.08
CA VAL A 321 11.21 -9.02 -10.85
C VAL A 321 10.80 -9.12 -9.39
N ASN A 322 10.60 -7.97 -8.74
CA ASN A 322 10.12 -7.83 -7.35
C ASN A 322 10.91 -8.64 -6.30
N PRO A 323 12.21 -8.34 -6.07
CA PRO A 323 13.06 -9.09 -5.15
C PRO A 323 12.64 -9.01 -3.67
N ALA A 324 11.81 -8.03 -3.28
CA ALA A 324 11.30 -7.87 -1.91
C ALA A 324 9.86 -8.37 -1.72
N GLY A 325 9.42 -9.31 -2.57
CA GLY A 325 8.06 -9.84 -2.54
C GLY A 325 7.93 -11.18 -3.27
N SER A 326 6.85 -11.32 -4.05
CA SER A 326 6.64 -12.50 -4.90
C SER A 326 7.64 -12.47 -6.06
N MET A 327 8.85 -12.94 -5.82
CA MET A 327 9.95 -12.84 -6.79
C MET A 327 9.73 -13.71 -8.03
N LEU A 328 10.17 -13.18 -9.18
CA LEU A 328 10.26 -13.91 -10.43
C LEU A 328 11.64 -13.71 -11.08
N THR A 329 12.18 -14.73 -11.74
CA THR A 329 13.42 -14.62 -12.51
C THR A 329 13.15 -14.93 -13.97
N ILE A 330 13.60 -14.03 -14.86
CA ILE A 330 13.55 -14.19 -16.32
C ILE A 330 14.99 -14.30 -16.80
N THR A 331 15.33 -15.43 -17.39
CA THR A 331 16.71 -15.75 -17.81
C THR A 331 17.13 -14.98 -19.05
N ALA A 332 18.44 -14.81 -19.25
CA ALA A 332 18.97 -14.18 -20.46
C ALA A 332 18.52 -14.89 -21.76
N GLU A 333 18.29 -16.21 -21.75
CA GLU A 333 17.74 -16.94 -22.90
C GLU A 333 16.31 -16.50 -23.23
N GLU A 334 15.45 -16.42 -22.22
CA GLU A 334 14.07 -15.95 -22.37
C GLU A 334 14.03 -14.48 -22.79
N LEU A 335 14.92 -13.64 -22.26
CA LEU A 335 15.02 -12.25 -22.69
C LEU A 335 15.34 -12.15 -24.18
N ARG A 336 16.31 -12.92 -24.68
CA ARG A 336 16.64 -12.96 -26.12
C ARG A 336 15.44 -13.40 -26.96
N ALA A 337 14.65 -14.37 -26.49
CA ALA A 337 13.45 -14.80 -27.19
C ALA A 337 12.34 -13.75 -27.22
N LEU A 338 12.29 -12.85 -26.23
CA LEU A 338 11.27 -11.80 -26.11
C LEU A 338 11.64 -10.50 -26.85
N VAL A 339 12.93 -10.14 -26.89
CA VAL A 339 13.41 -8.86 -27.45
C VAL A 339 14.16 -8.98 -28.78
N GLY A 340 14.58 -10.18 -29.16
CA GLY A 340 15.15 -10.50 -30.48
C GLY A 340 14.08 -10.70 -31.54
#